data_AF-A0A9Q0PZV6-F1
#
_entry.id   AF-A0A9Q0PZV6-F1
#
_cell.length_a   1.000
_cell.length_b   1.000
_cell.length_c   1.000
_cell.angle_alpha   90.00
_cell.angle_beta   90.00
_cell.angle_gamma   90.00
#
_symmetry.space_group_name_H-M   'P 1'
#
loop_
_entity.id
_entity.type
_entity.pdbx_description
1 polymer ?
#
loop_
_entity_poly.entity_id
_entity_poly.type
_entity_poly.pdbx_seq_one_letter_code
_entity_poly.pdbx_strand_id
1 'polypeptide(L)'
;EQLGFDSFITDFGVGGCTNFLDGVNYGSSGAGILDETGSLSGELFTMNIQLYNHKITVSRIGKQLGSDEVAKKYLSQCIYVTDMGHNDYLNNYFLDIPTTAARCMPSNTLQHPNELDDNSCAYKLNEDIQIFNTKLQTLIRELDGKYEDAAFTYINSYEIDSDKTNEAFKFTRESCCNVMASGGVPCKSLTIPCANRSEYVYWDGAHFTEAKAWNFGKRAYKRQSSRDAYPYDISELVQLKLHDNDGDIVNHAQL
;
A
#
# COMPACT_ATOMS: atom_id res chain seq x y z
N GLU A 1 -3.95 -13.51 -11.33
CA GLU A 1 -4.73 -14.41 -10.48
C GLU A 1 -5.21 -13.57 -9.32
N GLN A 2 -6.53 -13.44 -9.12
CA GLN A 2 -7.12 -12.58 -8.08
C GLN A 2 -7.11 -13.26 -6.71
N LEU A 3 -6.15 -14.16 -6.44
CA LEU A 3 -6.01 -14.89 -5.17
C LEU A 3 -7.34 -15.50 -4.66
N GLY A 4 -8.16 -16.04 -5.57
CA GLY A 4 -9.45 -16.65 -5.22
C GLY A 4 -10.63 -15.67 -5.02
N PHE A 5 -10.43 -14.35 -5.12
CA PHE A 5 -11.51 -13.37 -4.99
C PHE A 5 -12.27 -13.16 -6.30
N ASP A 6 -13.60 -13.24 -6.24
CA ASP A 6 -14.51 -12.96 -7.37
C ASP A 6 -14.73 -11.45 -7.62
N SER A 7 -14.41 -10.61 -6.63
CA SER A 7 -14.60 -9.17 -6.66
C SER A 7 -13.58 -8.43 -5.80
N PHE A 8 -13.43 -7.11 -6.02
CA PHE A 8 -12.61 -6.28 -5.15
C PHE A 8 -13.14 -6.25 -3.71
N ILE A 9 -12.21 -6.14 -2.75
CA ILE A 9 -12.53 -5.95 -1.34
C ILE A 9 -13.33 -4.65 -1.19
N THR A 10 -14.44 -4.72 -0.45
CA THR A 10 -15.37 -3.58 -0.28
C THR A 10 -14.86 -2.61 0.78
N ASP A 11 -15.08 -1.30 0.54
CA ASP A 11 -14.74 -0.25 1.50
C ASP A 11 -15.61 -0.30 2.76
N PHE A 12 -15.00 0.00 3.91
CA PHE A 12 -15.72 0.14 5.17
C PHE A 12 -16.81 1.22 5.06
N GLY A 13 -18.03 0.88 5.46
CA GLY A 13 -19.17 1.80 5.45
C GLY A 13 -20.10 1.66 4.23
N VAL A 14 -19.65 1.00 3.15
CA VAL A 14 -20.46 0.74 1.96
C VAL A 14 -21.42 -0.44 2.18
N GLY A 15 -22.59 -0.43 1.51
CA GLY A 15 -23.51 -1.58 1.47
C GLY A 15 -24.18 -1.93 2.80
N GLY A 16 -24.28 -0.99 3.74
CA GLY A 16 -24.93 -1.22 5.04
C GLY A 16 -24.05 -1.95 6.06
N CYS A 17 -22.75 -2.09 5.81
CA CYS A 17 -21.78 -2.71 6.72
C CYS A 17 -22.03 -4.20 7.04
N THR A 18 -22.61 -4.96 6.12
CA THR A 18 -22.97 -6.37 6.33
C THR A 18 -21.99 -7.36 5.69
N ASN A 19 -21.26 -6.95 4.65
CA ASN A 19 -20.22 -7.76 4.03
C ASN A 19 -18.84 -7.41 4.60
N PHE A 20 -18.43 -8.15 5.64
CA PHE A 20 -17.10 -8.03 6.25
C PHE A 20 -16.34 -9.37 6.35
N LEU A 21 -16.99 -10.48 5.98
CA LEU A 21 -16.37 -11.80 5.96
C LEU A 21 -15.58 -12.07 4.66
N ASP A 22 -15.78 -11.25 3.62
CA ASP A 22 -15.03 -11.35 2.35
C ASP A 22 -13.85 -10.36 2.29
N GLY A 23 -13.50 -9.76 3.44
CA GLY A 23 -12.51 -8.69 3.56
C GLY A 23 -13.12 -7.29 3.64
N VAL A 24 -12.35 -6.33 4.16
CA VAL A 24 -12.75 -4.93 4.31
C VAL A 24 -11.57 -4.01 4.00
N ASN A 25 -11.79 -3.00 3.15
CA ASN A 25 -10.82 -1.94 2.88
C ASN A 25 -11.10 -0.73 3.77
N TYR A 26 -10.11 -0.34 4.59
CA TYR A 26 -10.19 0.85 5.44
C TYR A 26 -9.41 2.04 4.87
N GLY A 27 -8.73 1.86 3.74
CA GLY A 27 -7.82 2.84 3.16
C GLY A 27 -8.51 4.18 2.87
N SER A 28 -7.82 5.27 3.20
CA SER A 28 -8.26 6.63 2.93
C SER A 28 -7.16 7.38 2.20
N SER A 29 -7.50 7.94 1.05
CA SER A 29 -6.56 8.75 0.24
C SER A 29 -6.01 9.91 1.08
N GLY A 30 -4.70 10.15 1.00
CA GLY A 30 -4.03 11.23 1.75
C GLY A 30 -3.76 10.95 3.23
N ALA A 31 -4.31 9.87 3.81
CA ALA A 31 -4.08 9.52 5.22
C ALA A 31 -2.63 9.07 5.47
N GLY A 32 -2.13 9.42 6.65
CA GLY A 32 -0.83 8.98 7.17
C GLY A 32 -0.95 8.18 8.46
N ILE A 33 0.21 7.89 9.04
CA ILE A 33 0.34 7.31 10.38
C ILE A 33 -0.03 8.36 11.43
N LEU A 34 0.39 9.61 11.24
CA LEU A 34 0.06 10.73 12.12
C LEU A 34 -1.34 11.25 11.83
N ASP A 35 -2.06 11.66 12.87
CA ASP A 35 -3.43 12.16 12.74
C ASP A 35 -3.50 13.51 12.03
N GLU A 36 -2.42 14.29 12.06
CA GLU A 36 -2.32 15.58 11.38
C GLU A 36 -2.07 15.46 9.87
N THR A 37 -1.60 14.29 9.41
CA THR A 37 -1.22 14.07 8.00
C THR A 37 -2.41 14.26 7.07
N GLY A 38 -2.24 15.13 6.07
CA GLY A 38 -3.24 15.37 5.04
C GLY A 38 -4.44 16.21 5.50
N SER A 39 -4.42 16.76 6.73
CA SER A 39 -5.48 17.61 7.28
C SER A 39 -5.81 18.84 6.42
N LEU A 40 -4.84 19.32 5.62
CA LEU A 40 -5.05 20.40 4.63
C LEU A 40 -5.97 20.00 3.47
N SER A 41 -6.16 18.70 3.22
CA SER A 41 -6.98 18.15 2.14
C SER A 41 -8.41 17.80 2.57
N GLY A 42 -8.76 18.02 3.84
CA GLY A 42 -10.09 17.76 4.40
C GLY A 42 -10.09 16.68 5.49
N GLU A 43 -11.28 16.16 5.78
CA GLU A 43 -11.44 15.05 6.73
C GLU A 43 -10.92 13.74 6.13
N LEU A 44 -10.14 13.00 6.91
CA LEU A 44 -9.50 11.76 6.51
C LEU A 44 -9.76 10.67 7.55
N PHE A 45 -9.83 9.42 7.12
CA PHE A 45 -9.74 8.29 8.04
C PHE A 45 -8.27 8.01 8.31
N THR A 46 -7.72 8.67 9.34
CA THR A 46 -6.33 8.46 9.81
C THR A 46 -6.10 7.02 10.23
N MET A 47 -4.84 6.59 10.40
CA MET A 47 -4.54 5.23 10.88
C MET A 47 -5.31 4.88 12.17
N ASN A 48 -5.42 5.82 13.12
CA ASN A 48 -6.18 5.60 14.35
C ASN A 48 -7.67 5.38 14.09
N ILE A 49 -8.27 6.12 13.15
CA ILE A 49 -9.68 5.94 12.77
C ILE A 49 -9.86 4.62 12.00
N GLN A 50 -8.93 4.24 11.13
CA GLN A 50 -8.96 2.95 10.43
C GLN A 50 -8.91 1.78 11.42
N LEU A 51 -8.05 1.85 12.44
CA LEU A 51 -7.98 0.87 13.53
C LEU A 51 -9.26 0.85 14.38
N TYR A 52 -9.87 2.02 14.62
CA TYR A 52 -11.17 2.09 15.30
C TYR A 52 -12.28 1.43 14.48
N ASN A 53 -12.34 1.69 13.18
CA ASN A 53 -13.27 1.04 12.25
C ASN A 53 -13.06 -0.48 12.21
N HIS A 54 -11.79 -0.93 12.25
CA HIS A 54 -11.49 -2.35 12.34
C HIS A 54 -12.03 -2.97 13.64
N LYS A 55 -11.91 -2.30 14.80
CA LYS A 55 -12.52 -2.76 16.06
C LYS A 55 -14.05 -2.93 15.95
N ILE A 56 -14.71 -2.03 15.22
CA ILE A 56 -16.15 -2.17 14.93
C ILE A 56 -16.41 -3.44 14.13
N THR A 57 -15.61 -3.70 13.09
CA THR A 57 -15.73 -4.92 12.27
C THR A 57 -15.53 -6.18 13.11
N VAL A 58 -14.51 -6.24 13.97
CA VAL A 58 -14.28 -7.36 14.90
C VAL A 58 -15.50 -7.62 15.78
N SER A 59 -16.09 -6.57 16.36
CA SER A 59 -17.30 -6.70 17.19
C SER A 59 -18.50 -7.21 16.39
N ARG A 60 -18.64 -6.80 15.12
CA ARG A 60 -19.71 -7.28 14.23
C ARG A 60 -19.52 -8.75 13.85
N ILE A 61 -18.28 -9.18 13.58
CA ILE A 61 -17.94 -10.58 13.35
C ILE A 61 -18.32 -11.42 14.58
N GLY A 62 -17.94 -10.99 15.79
CA GLY A 62 -18.31 -11.70 17.02
C GLY A 62 -19.81 -11.86 17.21
N LYS A 63 -20.58 -10.81 16.94
CA LYS A 63 -22.05 -10.86 16.98
C LYS A 63 -22.64 -11.81 15.93
N GLN A 64 -22.07 -11.84 14.73
CA GLN A 64 -22.57 -12.69 13.63
C GLN A 64 -22.18 -14.16 13.81
N LEU A 65 -20.95 -14.43 14.26
CA LEU A 65 -20.42 -15.79 14.44
C LEU A 65 -20.74 -16.41 15.80
N GLY A 66 -21.23 -15.60 16.75
CA GLY A 66 -21.83 -16.07 18.01
C GLY A 66 -20.97 -15.88 19.26
N SER A 67 -19.66 -15.59 19.15
CA SER A 67 -18.83 -15.18 20.29
C SER A 67 -17.55 -14.46 19.86
N ASP A 68 -16.90 -13.79 20.82
CA ASP A 68 -15.61 -13.14 20.62
C ASP A 68 -14.49 -14.16 20.38
N GLU A 69 -14.57 -15.34 20.99
CA GLU A 69 -13.63 -16.45 20.76
C GLU A 69 -13.70 -16.95 19.30
N VAL A 70 -14.91 -17.14 18.77
CA VAL A 70 -15.08 -17.53 17.36
C VAL A 70 -14.58 -16.43 16.43
N ALA A 71 -14.81 -15.16 16.74
CA ALA A 71 -14.28 -14.05 15.97
C ALA A 71 -12.74 -14.01 15.97
N LYS A 72 -12.09 -14.22 17.12
CA LYS A 72 -10.63 -14.29 17.19
C LYS A 72 -10.07 -15.44 16.35
N LYS A 73 -10.69 -16.61 16.41
CA LYS A 73 -10.31 -17.77 15.59
C LYS A 73 -10.54 -17.55 14.10
N TYR A 74 -11.56 -16.79 13.74
CA TYR A 74 -11.79 -16.39 12.36
C TYR A 74 -10.73 -15.38 11.89
N LEU A 75 -10.47 -14.34 12.69
CA LEU A 75 -9.51 -13.27 12.37
C LEU A 75 -8.06 -13.74 12.34
N SER A 76 -7.72 -14.81 13.06
CA SER A 76 -6.38 -15.42 12.98
C SER A 76 -6.10 -15.98 11.60
N GLN A 77 -7.12 -16.29 10.78
CA GLN A 77 -6.94 -16.79 9.41
C GLN A 77 -6.79 -15.65 8.37
N CYS A 78 -7.02 -14.40 8.78
CA CYS A 78 -6.98 -13.25 7.88
C CYS A 78 -5.56 -12.74 7.62
N ILE A 79 -5.38 -12.12 6.45
CA ILE A 79 -4.18 -11.34 6.11
C ILE A 79 -4.50 -9.86 6.31
N TYR A 80 -3.59 -9.15 6.96
CA TYR A 80 -3.66 -7.70 7.13
C TYR A 80 -2.57 -7.05 6.28
N VAL A 81 -2.95 -6.01 5.54
CA VAL A 81 -2.02 -5.24 4.71
C VAL A 81 -2.10 -3.78 5.12
N THR A 82 -0.95 -3.19 5.46
CA THR A 82 -0.83 -1.77 5.81
C THR A 82 0.24 -1.15 4.91
N ASP A 83 -0.16 -0.14 4.13
CA ASP A 83 0.74 0.72 3.35
C ASP A 83 0.46 2.18 3.72
N MET A 84 1.30 2.74 4.59
CA MET A 84 1.16 4.09 5.15
C MET A 84 2.55 4.67 5.46
N GLY A 85 2.61 5.99 5.66
CA GLY A 85 3.86 6.72 5.96
C GLY A 85 4.29 7.66 4.85
N HIS A 86 4.03 7.32 3.58
CA HIS A 86 4.44 8.17 2.45
C HIS A 86 3.79 9.56 2.49
N ASN A 87 2.50 9.62 2.83
CA ASN A 87 1.78 10.89 2.97
C ASN A 87 2.29 11.73 4.14
N ASP A 88 2.80 11.13 5.22
CA ASP A 88 3.36 11.87 6.35
C ASP A 88 4.60 12.66 5.90
N TYR A 89 5.47 12.02 5.14
CA TYR A 89 6.62 12.67 4.52
C TYR A 89 6.20 13.80 3.56
N LEU A 90 5.34 13.50 2.59
CA LEU A 90 4.91 14.47 1.59
C LEU A 90 4.18 15.67 2.21
N ASN A 91 3.22 15.41 3.10
CA ASN A 91 2.28 16.42 3.57
C ASN A 91 2.72 17.14 4.85
N ASN A 92 3.73 16.66 5.57
CA ASN A 92 4.17 17.32 6.82
C ASN A 92 5.65 17.73 6.79
N TYR A 93 6.53 16.96 6.14
CA TYR A 93 7.98 17.19 6.21
C TYR A 93 8.58 17.80 4.96
N PHE A 94 7.92 17.65 3.80
CA PHE A 94 8.43 18.09 2.50
C PHE A 94 7.56 19.13 1.76
N LEU A 95 6.62 19.76 2.45
CA LEU A 95 5.76 20.81 1.89
C LEU A 95 6.54 21.97 1.24
N ASP A 96 7.69 22.35 1.82
CA ASP A 96 8.51 23.49 1.38
C ASP A 96 9.76 23.09 0.58
N ILE A 97 10.00 21.79 0.36
CA ILE A 97 11.10 21.34 -0.48
C ILE A 97 10.56 21.26 -1.91
N PRO A 98 11.14 21.96 -2.90
CA PRO A 98 10.80 21.73 -4.30
C PRO A 98 10.90 20.23 -4.53
N THR A 99 9.77 19.62 -4.90
CA THR A 99 9.45 18.18 -4.95
C THR A 99 10.38 17.32 -5.82
N THR A 100 11.64 17.71 -6.00
CA THR A 100 12.80 16.85 -6.25
C THR A 100 12.94 15.66 -5.30
N ALA A 101 12.07 15.58 -4.27
CA ALA A 101 11.98 14.52 -3.29
C ALA A 101 11.31 13.24 -3.83
N ALA A 102 10.16 13.29 -4.50
CA ALA A 102 9.56 12.04 -4.98
C ALA A 102 10.25 11.55 -6.26
N ARG A 103 10.11 10.26 -6.58
CA ARG A 103 10.77 9.53 -7.69
C ARG A 103 10.63 10.21 -9.07
N CYS A 104 10.95 9.52 -10.17
CA CYS A 104 10.68 9.98 -11.54
C CYS A 104 9.17 10.10 -11.89
N MET A 105 8.31 10.43 -10.91
CA MET A 105 6.89 10.66 -11.11
C MET A 105 6.71 11.87 -12.04
N PRO A 106 5.72 11.84 -12.95
CA PRO A 106 5.50 12.92 -13.90
C PRO A 106 5.37 14.31 -13.24
N SER A 107 4.82 14.37 -12.02
CA SER A 107 4.67 15.64 -11.31
C SER A 107 5.98 16.37 -11.11
N ASN A 108 7.03 15.63 -10.78
CA ASN A 108 8.34 16.18 -10.44
C ASN A 108 9.13 16.50 -11.70
N THR A 109 9.03 15.63 -12.71
CA THR A 109 9.62 15.88 -14.03
C THR A 109 9.09 17.15 -14.68
N LEU A 110 7.80 17.46 -14.49
CA LEU A 110 7.20 18.68 -15.02
C LEU A 110 7.58 19.93 -14.21
N GLN A 111 7.71 19.83 -12.88
CA GLN A 111 8.06 20.97 -12.03
C GLN A 111 9.57 21.31 -12.06
N HIS A 112 10.43 20.30 -12.18
CA HIS A 112 11.89 20.42 -12.07
C HIS A 112 12.64 19.81 -13.26
N PRO A 113 12.32 20.18 -14.52
CA PRO A 113 12.84 19.51 -15.71
C PRO A 113 14.37 19.61 -15.89
N ASN A 114 15.02 20.56 -15.21
CA ASN A 114 16.47 20.82 -15.30
C ASN A 114 17.26 20.30 -14.09
N GLU A 115 16.60 19.76 -13.07
CA GLU A 115 17.23 19.30 -11.82
C GLU A 115 17.30 17.77 -11.72
N LEU A 116 16.81 17.06 -12.74
CA LEU A 116 16.83 15.61 -12.84
C LEU A 116 18.02 15.17 -13.69
N ASP A 117 19.05 14.60 -13.05
CA ASP A 117 20.04 13.79 -13.77
C ASP A 117 19.35 12.51 -14.28
N ASP A 118 19.74 12.01 -15.45
CA ASP A 118 19.17 10.82 -16.09
C ASP A 118 19.16 9.59 -15.17
N ASN A 119 20.06 9.58 -14.17
CA ASN A 119 20.24 8.54 -13.17
C ASN A 119 19.67 8.83 -11.77
N SER A 120 19.25 10.05 -11.41
CA SER A 120 18.86 10.37 -10.03
C SER A 120 17.61 11.23 -9.92
N CYS A 121 16.45 10.60 -10.04
CA CYS A 121 15.19 11.22 -9.67
C CYS A 121 15.01 11.23 -8.13
N ALA A 122 15.77 12.11 -7.46
CA ALA A 122 15.80 12.44 -6.02
C ALA A 122 17.01 11.90 -5.23
N TYR A 123 17.68 12.76 -4.47
CA TYR A 123 18.72 12.34 -3.50
C TYR A 123 18.21 12.35 -2.06
N LYS A 124 17.49 13.41 -1.63
CA LYS A 124 17.20 13.64 -0.21
C LYS A 124 16.03 12.84 0.37
N LEU A 125 14.89 12.73 -0.33
CA LEU A 125 13.77 11.89 0.15
C LEU A 125 14.16 10.41 0.20
N ASN A 126 15.00 9.98 -0.73
CA ASN A 126 15.44 8.60 -0.78
C ASN A 126 16.19 8.22 0.50
N GLU A 127 17.02 9.10 1.08
CA GLU A 127 17.70 8.82 2.37
C GLU A 127 16.70 8.66 3.54
N ASP A 128 15.75 9.58 3.71
CA ASP A 128 14.78 9.51 4.81
C ASP A 128 13.83 8.31 4.68
N ILE A 129 13.41 7.97 3.45
CA ILE A 129 12.64 6.75 3.17
C ILE A 129 13.46 5.49 3.51
N GLN A 130 14.75 5.45 3.18
CA GLN A 130 15.58 4.30 3.55
C GLN A 130 15.68 4.15 5.07
N ILE A 131 15.78 5.25 5.82
CA ILE A 131 15.79 5.22 7.29
C ILE A 131 14.46 4.67 7.82
N PHE A 132 13.33 5.15 7.29
CA PHE A 132 12.01 4.66 7.65
C PHE A 132 11.88 3.15 7.40
N ASN A 133 12.20 2.69 6.18
CA ASN A 133 12.11 1.29 5.78
C ASN A 133 13.02 0.39 6.62
N THR A 134 14.21 0.87 6.98
CA THR A 134 15.14 0.14 7.87
C THR A 134 14.56 -0.01 9.28
N LYS A 135 13.94 1.04 9.82
CA LYS A 135 13.26 0.99 11.12
C LYS A 135 12.02 0.11 11.09
N LEU A 136 11.26 0.15 10.00
CA LEU A 136 10.10 -0.72 9.80
C LEU A 136 10.49 -2.21 9.80
N GLN A 137 11.56 -2.59 9.10
CA GLN A 137 12.08 -3.97 9.17
C GLN A 137 12.54 -4.35 10.59
N THR A 138 13.05 -3.40 11.36
CA THR A 138 13.40 -3.65 12.77
C THR A 138 12.15 -3.90 13.61
N LEU A 139 11.12 -3.07 13.46
CA LEU A 139 9.82 -3.27 14.11
C LEU A 139 9.19 -4.62 13.73
N ILE A 140 9.24 -5.02 12.46
CA ILE A 140 8.71 -6.32 12.01
C ILE A 140 9.40 -7.47 12.74
N ARG A 141 10.73 -7.44 12.89
CA ARG A 141 11.46 -8.46 13.66
C ARG A 141 11.09 -8.47 15.15
N GLU A 142 10.86 -7.29 15.73
CA GLU A 142 10.41 -7.19 17.13
C GLU A 142 8.99 -7.75 17.31
N LEU A 143 8.10 -7.53 16.35
CA LEU A 143 6.75 -8.09 16.36
C LEU A 143 6.76 -9.61 16.17
N ASP A 144 7.50 -10.13 15.21
CA ASP A 144 7.68 -11.59 15.01
C ASP A 144 8.27 -12.26 16.26
N GLY A 145 9.22 -11.61 16.95
CA GLY A 145 9.80 -12.14 18.18
C GLY A 145 8.87 -12.05 19.40
N LYS A 146 7.78 -11.30 19.30
CA LYS A 146 6.85 -11.03 20.41
C LYS A 146 5.56 -11.84 20.33
N TYR A 147 5.08 -12.15 19.12
CA TYR A 147 3.81 -12.82 18.90
C TYR A 147 4.06 -14.18 18.23
N GLU A 148 3.72 -15.27 18.94
CA GLU A 148 3.85 -16.64 18.42
C GLU A 148 2.65 -17.07 17.55
N ASP A 149 1.53 -16.36 17.70
CA ASP A 149 0.25 -16.58 17.01
C ASP A 149 0.03 -15.65 15.81
N ALA A 150 1.06 -14.86 15.43
CA ALA A 150 1.05 -13.99 14.27
C ALA A 150 2.40 -14.03 13.54
N ALA A 151 2.37 -13.82 12.23
CA ALA A 151 3.56 -13.69 11.40
C ALA A 151 3.54 -12.36 10.65
N PHE A 152 4.68 -11.71 10.58
CA PHE A 152 4.84 -10.41 9.97
C PHE A 152 5.80 -10.52 8.78
N THR A 153 5.55 -9.71 7.76
CA THR A 153 6.50 -9.56 6.66
C THR A 153 6.51 -8.12 6.15
N TYR A 154 7.67 -7.72 5.66
CA TYR A 154 7.90 -6.44 5.01
C TYR A 154 7.93 -6.66 3.50
N ILE A 155 7.00 -6.03 2.77
CA ILE A 155 7.04 -5.94 1.32
C ILE A 155 7.76 -4.65 0.93
N ASN A 156 8.86 -4.79 0.19
CA ASN A 156 9.74 -3.69 -0.15
C ASN A 156 9.25 -2.94 -1.39
N SER A 157 8.21 -2.12 -1.22
CA SER A 157 7.68 -1.28 -2.30
C SER A 157 8.73 -0.31 -2.86
N TYR A 158 9.72 0.06 -2.06
CA TYR A 158 10.84 0.88 -2.55
C TYR A 158 11.59 0.21 -3.71
N GLU A 159 11.90 -1.08 -3.56
CA GLU A 159 12.61 -1.86 -4.58
C GLU A 159 11.68 -2.32 -5.72
N ILE A 160 10.47 -2.78 -5.39
CA ILE A 160 9.51 -3.31 -6.37
C ILE A 160 9.07 -2.23 -7.35
N ASP A 161 8.87 -1.00 -6.90
CA ASP A 161 8.41 0.10 -7.77
C ASP A 161 9.54 0.93 -8.37
N SER A 162 10.79 0.50 -8.20
CA SER A 162 11.93 1.18 -8.83
C SER A 162 11.88 1.11 -10.35
N ASP A 163 12.57 2.03 -11.03
CA ASP A 163 12.61 2.09 -12.50
C ASP A 163 13.14 0.82 -13.16
N LYS A 164 13.94 0.04 -12.43
CA LYS A 164 14.46 -1.27 -12.87
C LYS A 164 13.35 -2.29 -13.13
N THR A 165 12.14 -2.03 -12.65
CA THR A 165 10.98 -2.93 -12.83
C THR A 165 10.00 -2.42 -13.89
N ASN A 166 10.36 -1.33 -14.59
CA ASN A 166 9.52 -0.68 -15.57
C ASN A 166 9.82 -1.10 -17.03
N GLU A 167 10.70 -2.08 -17.27
CA GLU A 167 11.15 -2.47 -18.62
C GLU A 167 10.02 -2.88 -19.58
N ALA A 168 8.88 -3.33 -19.07
CA ALA A 168 7.71 -3.70 -19.86
C ALA A 168 6.83 -2.51 -20.29
N PHE A 169 7.09 -1.30 -19.78
CA PHE A 169 6.32 -0.10 -20.07
C PHE A 169 7.05 0.78 -21.08
N LYS A 170 6.28 1.41 -21.97
CA LYS A 170 6.80 2.33 -22.98
C LYS A 170 6.99 3.73 -22.41
N PHE A 171 6.09 4.16 -21.53
CA PHE A 171 6.07 5.49 -20.95
C PHE A 171 6.25 5.40 -19.43
N THR A 172 7.48 5.67 -18.97
CA THR A 172 7.88 5.49 -17.56
C THR A 172 7.93 6.79 -16.76
N ARG A 173 7.93 7.95 -17.43
CA ARG A 173 7.99 9.29 -16.81
C ARG A 173 6.86 10.22 -17.25
N GLU A 174 5.89 9.69 -18.00
CA GLU A 174 4.72 10.42 -18.50
C GLU A 174 3.45 9.88 -17.84
N SER A 175 2.46 10.77 -17.66
CA SER A 175 1.12 10.39 -17.18
C SER A 175 0.23 9.98 -18.35
N CYS A 176 -0.57 8.93 -18.15
CA CYS A 176 -1.56 8.53 -19.16
C CYS A 176 -2.67 9.57 -19.30
N CYS A 177 -3.12 10.18 -18.20
CA CYS A 177 -4.10 11.26 -18.27
C CYS A 177 -3.44 12.63 -18.38
N ASN A 178 -4.16 13.61 -18.90
CA ASN A 178 -3.64 14.98 -18.92
C ASN A 178 -3.64 15.55 -17.51
N VAL A 179 -2.51 16.12 -17.10
CA VAL A 179 -2.34 16.82 -15.83
C VAL A 179 -2.17 18.32 -16.04
N MET A 180 -2.31 19.11 -14.98
CA MET A 180 -1.96 20.54 -15.03
C MET A 180 -0.45 20.70 -15.30
N ALA A 181 -0.02 21.86 -15.80
CA ALA A 181 1.40 22.14 -16.07
C ALA A 181 2.30 21.96 -14.84
N SER A 182 1.73 22.12 -13.65
CA SER A 182 2.38 21.84 -12.36
C SER A 182 2.46 20.34 -12.02
N GLY A 183 2.06 19.42 -12.91
CA GLY A 183 2.11 18.00 -12.61
C GLY A 183 1.04 17.52 -11.62
N GLY A 184 -0.18 18.03 -11.77
CA GLY A 184 -1.25 17.87 -10.79
C GLY A 184 -1.74 16.42 -10.56
N VAL A 185 -2.24 16.21 -9.35
CA VAL A 185 -3.04 15.07 -8.91
C VAL A 185 -4.36 15.63 -8.38
N PRO A 186 -5.54 15.14 -8.79
CA PRO A 186 -5.76 14.11 -9.82
C PRO A 186 -5.61 14.66 -11.25
N CYS A 187 -5.95 13.84 -12.24
CA CYS A 187 -6.08 14.22 -13.64
C CYS A 187 -6.89 15.52 -13.85
N LYS A 188 -6.51 16.28 -14.88
CA LYS A 188 -7.28 17.44 -15.34
C LYS A 188 -8.65 17.00 -15.82
N SER A 189 -9.68 17.62 -15.24
CA SER A 189 -11.09 17.35 -15.58
C SER A 189 -11.39 17.60 -17.07
N LEU A 190 -12.34 16.83 -17.61
CA LEU A 190 -12.84 16.94 -19.00
C LEU A 190 -11.75 16.76 -20.07
N THR A 191 -10.74 15.94 -19.80
CA THR A 191 -9.71 15.58 -20.77
C THR A 191 -9.78 14.11 -21.16
N ILE A 192 -9.28 13.79 -22.35
CA ILE A 192 -9.23 12.41 -22.85
C ILE A 192 -7.90 11.79 -22.39
N PRO A 193 -7.90 10.68 -21.63
CA PRO A 193 -6.68 9.98 -21.26
C PRO A 193 -6.08 9.21 -22.44
N CYS A 194 -4.88 8.66 -22.26
CA CYS A 194 -4.21 7.82 -23.24
C CYS A 194 -5.08 6.62 -23.68
N ALA A 195 -4.88 6.18 -24.92
CA ALA A 195 -5.66 5.07 -25.49
C ALA A 195 -5.33 3.71 -24.85
N ASN A 196 -4.05 3.47 -24.55
CA ASN A 196 -3.56 2.21 -23.98
C ASN A 196 -2.89 2.45 -22.63
N ARG A 197 -3.64 2.22 -21.54
CA ARG A 197 -3.16 2.42 -20.15
C ARG A 197 -2.05 1.44 -19.76
N SER A 198 -1.96 0.30 -20.43
CA SER A 198 -0.95 -0.73 -20.14
C SER A 198 0.45 -0.37 -20.64
N GLU A 199 0.59 0.67 -21.47
CA GLU A 199 1.90 1.20 -21.91
C GLU A 199 2.52 2.17 -20.92
N TYR A 200 1.76 2.66 -19.93
CA TYR A 200 2.15 3.72 -19.00
C TYR A 200 2.38 3.18 -17.58
N VAL A 201 3.42 3.66 -16.92
CA VAL A 201 3.64 3.42 -15.48
C VAL A 201 2.65 4.24 -14.65
N TYR A 202 2.45 5.52 -15.00
CA TYR A 202 1.66 6.46 -14.22
C TYR A 202 0.31 6.79 -14.88
N TRP A 203 -0.74 6.79 -14.06
CA TRP A 203 -2.07 7.25 -14.45
C TRP A 203 -2.12 8.78 -14.49
N ASP A 204 -1.76 9.43 -13.37
CA ASP A 204 -1.71 10.89 -13.20
C ASP A 204 -0.28 11.35 -12.81
N GLY A 205 -0.15 12.51 -12.17
CA GLY A 205 1.13 13.06 -11.75
C GLY A 205 1.93 12.18 -10.77
N ALA A 206 1.30 11.25 -10.05
CA ALA A 206 1.93 10.46 -8.99
C ALA A 206 1.47 9.00 -8.91
N HIS A 207 0.20 8.72 -9.22
CA HIS A 207 -0.38 7.39 -9.04
C HIS A 207 -0.11 6.47 -10.23
N PHE A 208 0.07 5.18 -9.94
CA PHE A 208 0.31 4.16 -10.96
C PHE A 208 -0.94 3.81 -11.77
N THR A 209 -0.74 3.33 -13.00
CA THR A 209 -1.80 2.66 -13.75
C THR A 209 -2.14 1.31 -13.14
N GLU A 210 -3.32 0.78 -13.45
CA GLU A 210 -3.71 -0.58 -13.07
C GLU A 210 -2.68 -1.63 -13.51
N ALA A 211 -2.10 -1.47 -14.70
CA ALA A 211 -1.08 -2.39 -15.22
C ALA A 211 0.18 -2.40 -14.34
N LYS A 212 0.64 -1.23 -13.88
CA LYS A 212 1.77 -1.15 -12.95
C LYS A 212 1.41 -1.69 -11.57
N ALA A 213 0.22 -1.37 -11.04
CA ALA A 213 -0.27 -1.92 -9.79
C ALA A 213 -0.36 -3.46 -9.82
N TRP A 214 -0.75 -4.04 -10.95
CA TRP A 214 -0.78 -5.50 -11.14
C TRP A 214 0.62 -6.13 -11.15
N ASN A 215 1.60 -5.46 -11.76
CA ASN A 215 2.99 -5.90 -11.72
C ASN A 215 3.56 -5.84 -10.30
N PHE A 216 3.25 -4.79 -9.55
CA PHE A 216 3.57 -4.69 -8.13
C PHE A 216 2.96 -5.85 -7.34
N GLY A 217 1.64 -6.06 -7.46
CA GLY A 217 0.92 -7.10 -6.71
C GLY A 217 1.46 -8.50 -6.98
N LYS A 218 1.76 -8.83 -8.24
CA LYS A 218 2.41 -10.11 -8.59
C LYS A 218 3.76 -10.30 -7.91
N ARG A 219 4.58 -9.26 -7.88
CA ARG A 219 5.94 -9.31 -7.33
C ARG A 219 5.96 -9.26 -5.81
N ALA A 220 4.99 -8.58 -5.20
CA ALA A 220 4.72 -8.65 -3.77
C ALA A 220 4.23 -10.05 -3.37
N TYR A 221 3.35 -10.66 -4.17
CA TYR A 221 2.86 -12.01 -3.92
C TYR A 221 3.95 -13.06 -4.03
N LYS A 222 4.71 -13.02 -5.12
CA LYS A 222 5.86 -13.89 -5.35
C LYS A 222 7.10 -13.08 -5.68
N ARG A 223 8.05 -13.05 -4.75
CA ARG A 223 9.28 -12.25 -4.93
C ARG A 223 10.07 -12.74 -6.12
N GLN A 224 10.58 -11.80 -6.92
CA GLN A 224 11.50 -12.07 -8.03
C GLN A 224 12.95 -11.85 -7.61
N SER A 225 13.17 -11.08 -6.55
CA SER A 225 14.45 -10.79 -5.94
C SER A 225 14.36 -10.95 -4.43
N SER A 226 15.44 -11.37 -3.78
CA SER A 226 15.52 -11.49 -2.32
C SER A 226 15.33 -10.15 -1.59
N ARG A 227 15.44 -9.01 -2.29
CA ARG A 227 15.20 -7.68 -1.73
C ARG A 227 13.75 -7.22 -1.77
N ASP A 228 12.88 -7.95 -2.47
CA ASP A 228 11.48 -7.54 -2.67
C ASP A 228 10.63 -7.74 -1.42
N ALA A 229 11.01 -8.67 -0.54
CA ALA A 229 10.30 -8.96 0.69
C ALA A 229 11.21 -9.58 1.75
N TYR A 230 10.89 -9.36 3.03
CA TYR A 230 11.61 -9.91 4.17
C TYR A 230 10.69 -10.14 5.38
N PRO A 231 10.73 -11.31 6.05
CA PRO A 231 11.51 -12.50 5.68
C PRO A 231 10.85 -13.32 4.55
N TYR A 232 9.53 -13.20 4.40
CA TYR A 232 8.70 -13.99 3.47
C TYR A 232 8.07 -13.10 2.38
N ASP A 233 7.88 -13.61 1.17
CA ASP A 233 6.86 -13.02 0.28
C ASP A 233 5.44 -13.42 0.73
N ILE A 234 4.38 -12.84 0.15
CA ILE A 234 3.02 -13.15 0.60
C ILE A 234 2.69 -14.64 0.36
N SER A 235 3.19 -15.25 -0.73
CA SER A 235 2.96 -16.67 -1.03
C SER A 235 3.58 -17.60 0.02
N GLU A 236 4.73 -17.21 0.59
CA GLU A 236 5.41 -17.93 1.67
C GLU A 236 4.71 -17.66 3.02
N LEU A 237 4.30 -16.41 3.29
CA LEU A 237 3.61 -16.01 4.52
C LEU A 237 2.34 -16.82 4.75
N VAL A 238 1.51 -17.00 3.72
CA VAL A 238 0.23 -17.71 3.84
C VAL A 238 0.39 -19.22 4.03
N GLN A 239 1.58 -19.77 3.78
CA GLN A 239 1.88 -21.19 3.99
C GLN A 239 2.42 -21.48 5.40
N LEU A 240 2.66 -20.44 6.20
CA LEU A 240 3.12 -20.61 7.56
C LEU A 240 2.05 -21.31 8.39
N LYS A 241 2.50 -22.18 9.28
CA LYS A 241 1.67 -22.86 10.27
C LYS A 241 1.94 -22.18 11.59
N LEU A 242 1.01 -21.35 12.02
CA LEU A 242 1.05 -20.77 13.36
C LEU A 242 0.18 -21.59 14.29
N HIS A 243 0.56 -21.63 15.56
CA HIS A 243 -0.26 -22.22 16.60
C HIS A 243 -1.23 -21.15 17.10
N ASP A 244 -2.52 -21.48 17.21
CA ASP A 244 -3.43 -20.62 17.95
C ASP A 244 -3.16 -20.69 19.45
N ASN A 245 -3.86 -19.85 20.20
CA ASN A 245 -3.76 -19.78 21.67
C ASN A 245 -4.18 -21.09 22.37
N ASP A 246 -4.81 -22.04 21.66
CA ASP A 246 -5.19 -23.37 22.16
C ASP A 246 -4.18 -24.46 21.73
N GLY A 247 -3.14 -24.10 20.98
CA GLY A 247 -2.08 -24.99 20.48
C GLY A 247 -2.41 -25.70 19.17
N ASP A 248 -3.58 -25.44 18.58
CA ASP A 248 -3.99 -26.03 17.30
C ASP A 248 -3.23 -25.36 16.14
N ILE A 249 -2.85 -26.17 15.14
CA ILE A 249 -2.26 -25.64 13.90
C ILE A 249 -3.36 -24.96 13.09
N VAL A 250 -3.26 -23.65 12.93
CA VAL A 250 -4.09 -22.89 12.01
C VAL A 250 -3.37 -22.79 10.67
N ASN A 251 -4.03 -23.22 9.59
CA ASN A 251 -3.55 -22.95 8.24
C ASN A 251 -4.13 -21.58 7.84
N HIS A 252 -3.27 -20.58 7.64
CA HIS A 252 -3.71 -19.26 7.22
C HIS A 252 -4.21 -19.31 5.77
N ALA A 253 -5.22 -18.48 5.48
CA ALA A 253 -5.78 -18.20 4.16
C ALA A 253 -5.69 -19.39 3.17
N GLN A 254 -6.71 -20.25 3.16
CA GLN A 254 -6.99 -21.06 1.97
C GLN A 254 -7.43 -20.09 0.85
N LEU A 255 -6.45 -19.46 0.20
CA LEU A 255 -6.63 -18.73 -1.06
C LEU A 255 -6.93 -19.72 -2.18
#